data_AF-A0A2C9KTL8-F1
#
_entry.id   AF-A0A2C9KTL8-F1
#
_cell.length_a   1.000
_cell.length_b   1.000
_cell.length_c   1.000
_cell.angle_alpha   90.00
_cell.angle_beta   90.00
_cell.angle_gamma   90.00
#
_symmetry.space_group_name_H-M   'P 1'
#
loop_
_entity.id
_entity.type
_entity.pdbx_description
1 polymer ?
#
loop_
_entity_poly.entity_id
_entity_poly.type
_entity_poly.pdbx_seq_one_letter_code
_entity_poly.pdbx_strand_id
1 'polypeptide(L)'
;MCMQFVSRGDHVVQFRVSKIQRKSSLDLCSDNNLEFDPYPFVHTALKVNTTQCPFAGGYNMNGEYANKSFLCHYFLPLRMESECDSGSGIIFNFRSSDCTPKIDIRPKERLTFKTKCVTHWSQGDYSFIILQLVDDENKLFCLRTSDPLNNIKVAYLWLKVKCDLAVVPIDDYIKLNLEKRSFSSTCADEMDFCQVTMCDSERKSHCAHTCGLCHSENQIGPCAFQEQFRGHWIDSGKNEDISINIEAYSLNAGVMGKYDCLNLPSETQQERKVLLELNNNGCVPRYACVDMEKVTSTVMKFQISKRIMWPITSPSNQKDKICESRNFGASELKETPPRLVINKANLKEVPCDLPERLRGSVTFKHHDDKNPCGGCLHYEPGHNPNQFSVIPFNCSKSKRSSQYNCLATFHPNDNSFSVVAKGQDEDGVHYVYWVFTGAKDIKLLKASDALLYESDPASKHDLIVAQYYITPEVEPFCRDLQFFPRFMPLTTTPAASVTDFNTQLQVFVNDVDGSTQNNDRMTETEGGLKGPQTEPSRTVKGENQGSHSVLSSTCAILSILLFYILTGRTFALVLSVT
;
A
#
# COMPACT_ATOMS: atom_id res chain seq x y z
N MET A 1 -36.42 -8.60 36.44
CA MET A 1 -35.15 -8.13 35.86
C MET A 1 -35.49 -7.30 34.64
N CYS A 2 -34.89 -6.12 34.50
CA CYS A 2 -34.98 -5.30 33.31
C CYS A 2 -33.64 -5.34 32.55
N MET A 3 -33.70 -5.27 31.23
CA MET A 3 -32.54 -5.26 30.34
C MET A 3 -32.75 -4.24 29.23
N GLN A 4 -31.72 -3.46 28.92
CA GLN A 4 -31.69 -2.52 27.80
C GLN A 4 -30.52 -2.88 26.88
N PHE A 5 -30.78 -2.93 25.58
CA PHE A 5 -29.78 -3.16 24.54
C PHE A 5 -29.20 -1.81 24.10
N VAL A 6 -27.88 -1.70 24.07
CA VAL A 6 -27.15 -0.50 23.66
C VAL A 6 -26.26 -0.88 22.48
N SER A 7 -26.57 -0.36 21.30
CA SER A 7 -25.71 -0.56 20.12
C SER A 7 -24.42 0.24 20.29
N ARG A 8 -23.27 -0.43 20.08
CA ARG A 8 -21.93 0.19 20.11
C ARG A 8 -21.29 0.28 18.73
N GLY A 9 -21.82 -0.46 17.77
CA GLY A 9 -21.44 -0.48 16.36
C GLY A 9 -22.22 -1.56 15.62
N ASP A 10 -21.96 -1.71 14.33
CA ASP A 10 -22.72 -2.64 13.46
C ASP A 10 -22.70 -4.09 13.93
N HIS A 11 -21.65 -4.48 14.66
CA HIS A 11 -21.43 -5.85 15.12
C HIS A 11 -21.26 -5.97 16.64
N VAL A 12 -21.46 -4.89 17.40
CA VAL A 12 -21.22 -4.88 18.85
C VAL A 12 -22.41 -4.30 19.61
N VAL A 13 -22.94 -5.11 20.52
CA VAL A 13 -24.05 -4.73 21.40
C VAL A 13 -23.63 -4.92 22.85
N GLN A 14 -23.96 -3.97 23.71
CA GLN A 14 -23.77 -4.08 25.16
C GLN A 14 -25.12 -4.01 25.87
N PHE A 15 -25.24 -4.65 27.02
CA PHE A 15 -26.47 -4.62 27.81
C PHE A 15 -26.31 -3.69 29.01
N ARG A 16 -27.43 -3.07 29.40
CA ARG A 16 -27.60 -2.59 30.76
C ARG A 16 -28.62 -3.48 31.46
N VAL A 17 -28.32 -3.91 32.67
CA VAL A 17 -29.13 -4.85 33.43
C VAL A 17 -29.44 -4.29 34.81
N SER A 18 -30.69 -4.45 35.23
CA SER A 18 -31.08 -4.14 36.61
C SER A 18 -30.64 -5.25 37.55
N LYS A 19 -30.40 -4.94 38.83
CA LYS A 19 -30.27 -5.97 39.87
C LYS A 19 -31.51 -6.87 39.91
N ILE A 20 -31.30 -8.17 40.12
CA ILE A 20 -32.41 -9.13 40.24
C ILE A 20 -33.16 -8.83 41.54
N GLN A 21 -34.38 -8.31 41.43
CA GLN A 21 -35.26 -8.07 42.58
C GLN A 21 -36.35 -9.15 42.65
N ARG A 22 -36.65 -9.61 43.88
CA ARG A 22 -37.70 -10.63 44.13
C ARG A 22 -39.12 -10.06 44.06
N LYS A 23 -39.28 -8.74 44.22
CA LYS A 23 -40.57 -8.05 44.14
C LYS A 23 -40.60 -7.16 42.90
N SER A 24 -41.77 -7.05 42.26
CA SER A 24 -41.98 -6.14 41.14
C SER A 24 -41.86 -4.69 41.62
N SER A 25 -40.82 -3.98 41.18
CA SER A 25 -40.69 -2.54 41.34
C SER A 25 -40.97 -1.88 39.98
N LEU A 26 -41.76 -0.80 39.97
CA LEU A 26 -42.02 -0.01 38.75
C LEU A 26 -40.74 0.66 38.24
N ASP A 27 -39.80 0.95 39.15
CA ASP A 27 -38.57 1.67 38.82
C ASP A 27 -37.44 0.73 38.34
N LEU A 28 -37.70 -0.58 38.20
CA LEU A 28 -36.67 -1.56 37.84
C LEU A 28 -36.00 -1.26 36.48
N CYS A 29 -36.74 -0.66 35.56
CA CYS A 29 -36.27 -0.25 34.24
C CYS A 29 -35.83 1.22 34.16
N SER A 30 -35.82 1.95 35.27
CA SER A 30 -35.31 3.33 35.26
C SER A 30 -33.81 3.36 35.02
N ASP A 31 -33.31 4.39 34.34
CA ASP A 31 -31.89 4.51 33.99
C ASP A 31 -30.95 4.43 35.20
N ASN A 32 -31.39 4.91 36.36
CA ASN A 32 -30.60 4.86 37.60
C ASN A 32 -30.43 3.45 38.17
N ASN A 33 -31.31 2.52 37.80
CA ASN A 33 -31.29 1.14 38.27
C ASN A 33 -30.65 0.17 37.27
N LEU A 34 -30.23 0.68 36.10
CA LEU A 34 -29.62 -0.10 35.03
C LEU A 34 -28.09 0.12 34.99
N GLU A 35 -27.35 -0.91 35.36
CA GLU A 35 -25.89 -0.95 35.32
C GLU A 35 -25.42 -1.64 34.04
N PHE A 36 -24.32 -1.18 33.44
CA PHE A 36 -23.78 -1.81 32.23
C PHE A 36 -23.14 -3.15 32.54
N ASP A 37 -23.44 -4.15 31.71
CA ASP A 37 -22.69 -5.40 31.69
C ASP A 37 -21.30 -5.16 31.07
N PRO A 38 -20.20 -5.54 31.75
CA PRO A 38 -18.85 -5.31 31.23
C PRO A 38 -18.51 -6.20 30.03
N TYR A 39 -19.34 -7.17 29.63
CA TYR A 39 -19.06 -8.08 28.51
C TYR A 39 -19.94 -7.75 27.29
N PRO A 40 -19.48 -6.85 26.38
CA PRO A 40 -20.21 -6.61 25.15
C PRO A 40 -20.22 -7.87 24.26
N PHE A 41 -21.31 -8.08 23.55
CA PHE A 41 -21.44 -9.15 22.57
C PHE A 41 -20.97 -8.68 21.21
N VAL A 42 -20.07 -9.46 20.61
CA VAL A 42 -19.52 -9.20 19.28
C VAL A 42 -20.01 -10.29 18.34
N HIS A 43 -20.68 -9.89 17.26
CA HIS A 43 -21.20 -10.81 16.26
C HIS A 43 -20.08 -11.28 15.32
N THR A 44 -19.40 -12.37 15.65
CA THR A 44 -18.24 -12.89 14.88
C THR A 44 -18.59 -13.66 13.61
N ALA A 45 -19.84 -14.10 13.44
CA ALA A 45 -20.24 -14.90 12.28
C ALA A 45 -20.38 -14.08 10.97
N LEU A 46 -20.41 -12.75 11.07
CA LEU A 46 -20.29 -11.87 9.92
C LEU A 46 -18.84 -11.42 9.83
N LYS A 47 -18.27 -11.38 8.62
CA LYS A 47 -16.97 -10.77 8.39
C LYS A 47 -17.03 -9.35 8.95
N VAL A 48 -16.37 -9.16 10.09
CA VAL A 48 -16.49 -7.93 10.87
C VAL A 48 -15.90 -6.79 10.06
N ASN A 49 -16.73 -5.81 9.71
CA ASN A 49 -16.22 -4.60 9.07
C ASN A 49 -15.27 -3.91 10.05
N THR A 50 -14.05 -3.69 9.61
CA THR A 50 -13.01 -3.03 10.42
C THR A 50 -13.19 -1.53 10.30
N THR A 51 -13.15 -0.82 11.42
CA THR A 51 -13.16 0.65 11.46
C THR A 51 -11.76 1.16 11.69
N GLN A 52 -11.50 2.43 11.34
CA GLN A 52 -10.28 3.10 11.75
C GLN A 52 -10.26 3.23 13.28
N CYS A 53 -9.10 3.03 13.92
CA CYS A 53 -8.96 3.24 15.35
C CYS A 53 -9.13 4.74 15.71
N PRO A 54 -9.60 5.07 16.94
CA PRO A 54 -9.93 6.44 17.31
C PRO A 54 -8.70 7.32 17.59
N PHE A 55 -7.49 6.74 17.53
CA PHE A 55 -6.25 7.45 17.72
C PHE A 55 -5.15 6.88 16.81
N ALA A 56 -4.17 7.72 16.51
CA ALA A 56 -2.99 7.35 15.74
C ALA A 56 -1.70 7.74 16.48
N GLY A 57 -0.64 6.95 16.31
CA GLY A 57 0.67 7.24 16.86
C GLY A 57 1.38 6.02 17.43
N GLY A 58 2.67 6.21 17.74
CA GLY A 58 3.51 5.21 18.38
C GLY A 58 3.90 5.61 19.81
N TYR A 59 3.91 4.61 20.68
CA TYR A 59 4.10 4.75 22.11
C TYR A 59 5.09 3.69 22.60
N ASN A 60 6.08 4.12 23.38
CA ASN A 60 6.78 3.21 24.26
C ASN A 60 5.82 2.74 25.35
N MET A 61 5.90 1.48 25.72
CA MET A 61 4.91 0.77 26.51
C MET A 61 5.59 0.01 27.64
N ASN A 62 5.09 0.21 28.86
CA ASN A 62 5.40 -0.62 30.02
C ASN A 62 4.10 -1.25 30.53
N GLY A 63 4.06 -2.58 30.64
CA GLY A 63 2.89 -3.32 31.09
C GLY A 63 2.97 -3.71 32.57
N GLU A 64 1.83 -3.64 33.26
CA GLU A 64 1.64 -4.10 34.63
C GLU A 64 0.34 -4.92 34.71
N TYR A 65 0.39 -6.14 35.22
CA TYR A 65 -0.81 -6.95 35.45
C TYR A 65 -1.65 -6.39 36.60
N ALA A 66 -2.92 -6.79 36.70
CA ALA A 66 -3.83 -6.38 37.79
C ALA A 66 -3.26 -6.61 39.21
N ASN A 67 -2.42 -7.64 39.39
CA ASN A 67 -1.73 -7.94 40.65
C ASN A 67 -0.49 -7.07 40.93
N LYS A 68 -0.26 -6.03 40.13
CA LYS A 68 0.89 -5.11 40.16
C LYS A 68 2.24 -5.73 39.79
N SER A 69 2.26 -6.94 39.26
CA SER A 69 3.48 -7.51 38.68
C SER A 69 3.74 -6.91 37.30
N PHE A 70 4.99 -6.56 37.03
CA PHE A 70 5.38 -6.08 35.71
C PHE A 70 5.22 -7.17 34.66
N LEU A 71 4.76 -6.79 33.47
CA LEU A 71 4.63 -7.68 32.32
C LEU A 71 5.98 -8.31 31.98
N CYS A 72 7.04 -7.51 31.98
CA CYS A 72 8.43 -7.97 31.96
C CYS A 72 9.39 -6.84 32.36
N HIS A 73 10.62 -7.24 32.70
CA HIS A 73 11.76 -6.33 32.88
C HIS A 73 12.72 -6.52 31.71
N TYR A 74 12.34 -6.00 30.54
CA TYR A 74 13.21 -6.03 29.38
C TYR A 74 13.86 -4.66 29.19
N PHE A 75 15.11 -4.64 28.74
CA PHE A 75 15.86 -3.39 28.63
C PHE A 75 15.40 -2.53 27.46
N LEU A 76 14.85 -3.14 26.39
CA LEU A 76 14.20 -2.40 25.32
C LEU A 76 12.75 -2.07 25.72
N PRO A 77 12.27 -0.86 25.46
CA PRO A 77 10.87 -0.54 25.65
C PRO A 77 10.00 -1.42 24.76
N LEU A 78 8.91 -1.94 25.32
CA LEU A 78 7.84 -2.51 24.50
C LEU A 78 7.20 -1.38 23.70
N ARG A 79 6.50 -1.72 22.62
CA ARG A 79 5.94 -0.70 21.75
C ARG A 79 4.51 -0.97 21.35
N MET A 80 3.70 0.09 21.31
CA MET A 80 2.35 0.09 20.78
C MET A 80 2.26 1.11 19.64
N GLU A 81 1.76 0.71 18.48
CA GLU A 81 1.57 1.56 17.32
C GLU A 81 0.12 1.48 16.85
N SER A 82 -0.59 2.60 16.78
CA SER A 82 -1.97 2.69 16.30
C SER A 82 -2.02 3.49 15.01
N GLU A 83 -2.66 2.98 13.97
CA GLU A 83 -2.95 3.68 12.71
C GLU A 83 -1.72 4.40 12.13
N CYS A 84 -0.54 3.81 12.31
CA CYS A 84 0.70 4.28 11.69
C CYS A 84 0.69 4.04 10.18
N ASP A 85 -0.17 3.14 9.73
CA ASP A 85 -0.56 2.96 8.35
C ASP A 85 -2.09 2.95 8.36
N SER A 86 -2.76 3.65 7.44
CA SER A 86 -4.22 3.75 7.46
C SER A 86 -4.87 2.38 7.41
N GLY A 87 -5.68 2.04 8.42
CA GLY A 87 -6.37 0.76 8.55
C GLY A 87 -5.50 -0.39 9.07
N SER A 88 -4.27 -0.14 9.53
CA SER A 88 -3.43 -1.18 10.13
C SER A 88 -3.87 -1.59 11.53
N GLY A 89 -4.73 -0.78 12.15
CA GLY A 89 -5.24 -1.00 13.50
C GLY A 89 -4.18 -0.73 14.56
N ILE A 90 -4.08 -1.60 15.57
CA ILE A 90 -3.09 -1.47 16.66
C ILE A 90 -2.12 -2.64 16.64
N ILE A 91 -0.83 -2.34 16.65
CA ILE A 91 0.28 -3.29 16.69
C ILE A 91 0.95 -3.19 18.06
N PHE A 92 1.01 -4.31 18.78
CA PHE A 92 1.79 -4.45 20.02
C PHE A 92 3.07 -5.23 19.72
N ASN A 93 4.23 -4.65 20.00
CA ASN A 93 5.53 -5.29 19.86
C ASN A 93 6.15 -5.47 21.25
N PHE A 94 6.21 -6.73 21.70
CA PHE A 94 6.69 -7.11 23.02
C PHE A 94 8.21 -7.36 23.07
N ARG A 95 8.91 -7.36 21.93
CA ARG A 95 10.39 -7.51 21.80
C ARG A 95 11.01 -8.82 22.33
N SER A 96 10.44 -9.46 23.34
CA SER A 96 10.88 -10.72 23.94
C SER A 96 9.69 -11.62 24.24
N SER A 97 9.86 -12.93 24.13
CA SER A 97 8.80 -13.91 24.42
C SER A 97 8.35 -13.84 25.87
N ASP A 98 9.26 -13.49 26.79
CA ASP A 98 8.96 -13.37 28.22
C ASP A 98 8.09 -12.15 28.52
N CYS A 99 8.04 -11.18 27.61
CA CYS A 99 7.16 -10.01 27.67
C CYS A 99 5.80 -10.24 27.03
N THR A 100 5.58 -11.39 26.39
CA THR A 100 4.28 -11.67 25.77
C THR A 100 3.28 -12.08 26.85
N PRO A 101 2.08 -11.48 26.86
CA PRO A 101 1.02 -11.95 27.74
C PRO A 101 0.72 -13.43 27.48
N LYS A 102 0.47 -14.20 28.54
CA LYS A 102 0.10 -15.62 28.44
C LYS A 102 -1.31 -15.77 27.87
N ILE A 103 -1.45 -15.61 26.56
CA ILE A 103 -2.67 -15.87 25.81
C ILE A 103 -2.51 -17.21 25.11
N ASP A 104 -3.59 -17.99 25.04
CA ASP A 104 -3.64 -19.17 24.18
C ASP A 104 -3.74 -18.73 22.71
N ILE A 105 -2.61 -18.27 22.17
CA ILE A 105 -2.39 -17.94 20.76
C ILE A 105 -1.29 -18.87 20.27
N ARG A 106 -1.53 -19.55 19.15
CA ARG A 106 -0.51 -20.34 18.46
C ARG A 106 -0.01 -19.56 17.24
N PRO A 107 1.31 -19.51 16.99
CA PRO A 107 2.42 -19.99 17.81
C PRO A 107 2.77 -19.05 18.98
N LYS A 108 3.20 -19.62 20.12
CA LYS A 108 3.54 -18.91 21.36
C LYS A 108 4.77 -17.99 21.26
N GLU A 109 5.48 -18.02 20.14
CA GLU A 109 6.73 -17.27 19.92
C GLU A 109 6.50 -15.91 19.23
N ARG A 110 5.24 -15.50 19.02
CA ARG A 110 4.94 -14.23 18.37
C ARG A 110 5.24 -13.06 19.29
N LEU A 111 6.28 -12.31 18.95
CA LEU A 111 6.67 -11.06 19.62
C LEU A 111 5.79 -9.86 19.22
N THR A 112 4.99 -9.99 18.17
CA THR A 112 4.17 -8.91 17.62
C THR A 112 2.72 -9.34 17.47
N PHE A 113 1.79 -8.62 18.10
CA PHE A 113 0.36 -8.82 17.94
C PHE A 113 -0.21 -7.71 17.07
N LYS A 114 -0.71 -8.07 15.89
CA LYS A 114 -1.40 -7.14 14.99
C LYS A 114 -2.89 -7.28 15.23
N THR A 115 -3.55 -6.18 15.51
CA THR A 115 -4.99 -6.14 15.76
C THR A 115 -5.67 -5.12 14.86
N LYS A 116 -6.92 -5.37 14.47
CA LYS A 116 -7.78 -4.42 13.76
C LYS A 116 -8.79 -3.84 14.74
N CYS A 117 -9.16 -2.58 14.55
CA CYS A 117 -10.26 -1.98 15.30
C CYS A 117 -11.60 -2.45 14.72
N VAL A 118 -12.42 -3.09 15.56
CA VAL A 118 -13.77 -3.54 15.21
C VAL A 118 -14.77 -2.40 15.42
N THR A 119 -14.66 -1.75 16.57
CA THR A 119 -15.49 -0.59 16.92
C THR A 119 -14.84 0.17 18.07
N HIS A 120 -15.34 1.37 18.32
CA HIS A 120 -14.97 2.20 19.45
C HIS A 120 -16.17 3.01 19.95
N TRP A 121 -16.17 3.40 21.22
CA TRP A 121 -17.12 4.37 21.74
C TRP A 121 -16.56 5.08 22.97
N SER A 122 -17.14 6.24 23.28
CA SER A 122 -16.87 6.96 24.53
C SER A 122 -18.04 6.81 25.49
N GLN A 123 -17.74 6.66 26.78
CA GLN A 123 -18.73 6.59 27.84
C GLN A 123 -18.16 7.15 29.14
N GLY A 124 -18.78 8.22 29.63
CA GLY A 124 -18.21 9.00 30.72
C GLY A 124 -16.84 9.53 30.32
N ASP A 125 -15.87 9.37 31.22
CA ASP A 125 -14.48 9.81 31.00
C ASP A 125 -13.64 8.78 30.23
N TYR A 126 -14.24 7.69 29.75
CA TYR A 126 -13.51 6.58 29.13
C TYR A 126 -13.81 6.45 27.64
N SER A 127 -12.78 6.07 26.88
CA SER A 127 -12.90 5.56 25.52
C SER A 127 -12.59 4.06 25.50
N PHE A 128 -13.43 3.30 24.81
CA PHE A 128 -13.34 1.85 24.67
C PHE A 128 -13.14 1.48 23.21
N ILE A 129 -12.30 0.48 22.97
CA ILE A 129 -11.94 0.01 21.63
C ILE A 129 -11.95 -1.51 21.65
N ILE A 130 -12.74 -2.12 20.76
CA ILE A 130 -12.69 -3.56 20.54
C ILE A 130 -11.68 -3.85 19.46
N LEU A 131 -10.71 -4.69 19.81
CA LEU A 131 -9.61 -5.09 18.95
C LEU A 131 -9.79 -6.56 18.55
N GLN A 132 -9.57 -6.88 17.28
CA GLN A 132 -9.57 -8.25 16.76
C GLN A 132 -8.17 -8.62 16.29
N LEU A 133 -7.63 -9.76 16.73
CA LEU A 133 -6.33 -10.23 16.28
C LEU A 133 -6.38 -10.59 14.78
N VAL A 134 -5.44 -10.09 13.99
CA VAL A 134 -5.39 -10.31 12.53
C VAL A 134 -5.25 -11.80 12.19
N ASP A 135 -4.48 -12.53 13.00
CA ASP A 135 -4.14 -13.92 12.74
C ASP A 135 -5.12 -14.94 13.37
N ASP A 136 -6.03 -14.47 14.23
CA ASP A 136 -7.08 -15.29 14.84
C ASP A 136 -8.31 -14.41 15.07
N GLU A 137 -9.22 -14.41 14.09
CA GLU A 137 -10.41 -13.55 14.08
C GLU A 137 -11.35 -13.82 15.27
N ASN A 138 -11.20 -14.95 15.98
CA ASN A 138 -11.98 -15.27 17.18
C ASN A 138 -11.42 -14.64 18.46
N LYS A 139 -10.21 -14.07 18.40
CA LYS A 139 -9.56 -13.43 19.55
C LYS A 139 -9.86 -11.95 19.52
N LEU A 140 -10.71 -11.55 20.46
CA LEU A 140 -11.14 -10.18 20.65
C LEU A 140 -10.69 -9.66 22.02
N PHE A 141 -10.18 -8.43 22.02
CA PHE A 141 -9.67 -7.73 23.18
C PHE A 141 -10.45 -6.43 23.38
N CYS A 142 -10.44 -5.90 24.60
CA CYS A 142 -10.93 -4.55 24.88
C CYS A 142 -9.77 -3.68 25.36
N LEU A 143 -9.59 -2.52 24.75
CA LEU A 143 -8.67 -1.48 25.19
C LEU A 143 -9.48 -0.30 25.73
N ARG A 144 -9.16 0.15 26.94
CA ARG A 144 -9.81 1.31 27.58
C ARG A 144 -8.77 2.36 27.94
N THR A 145 -9.08 3.63 27.72
CA THR A 145 -8.30 4.75 28.28
C THR A 145 -9.24 5.84 28.77
N SER A 146 -8.81 6.59 29.78
CA SER A 146 -9.44 7.84 30.20
C SER A 146 -8.69 9.09 29.71
N ASP A 147 -7.54 8.91 29.09
CA ASP A 147 -6.74 10.02 28.60
C ASP A 147 -7.30 10.56 27.27
N PRO A 148 -7.00 11.82 26.93
CA PRO A 148 -7.26 12.33 25.59
C PRO A 148 -6.63 11.46 24.51
N LEU A 149 -7.40 11.13 23.47
CA LEU A 149 -6.98 10.22 22.40
C LEU A 149 -5.72 10.68 21.63
N ASN A 150 -5.38 11.97 21.65
CA ASN A 150 -4.17 12.50 21.03
C ASN A 150 -2.88 12.29 21.85
N ASN A 151 -3.02 11.95 23.14
CA ASN A 151 -1.92 11.80 24.08
C ASN A 151 -2.27 10.80 25.20
N ILE A 152 -2.40 9.53 24.82
CA ILE A 152 -2.72 8.45 25.77
C ILE A 152 -1.48 8.14 26.61
N LYS A 153 -1.63 8.21 27.94
CA LYS A 153 -0.57 7.91 28.91
C LYS A 153 -0.82 6.62 29.66
N VAL A 154 -2.08 6.26 29.86
CA VAL A 154 -2.51 5.04 30.54
C VAL A 154 -3.64 4.40 29.73
N ALA A 155 -3.47 3.12 29.45
CA ALA A 155 -4.53 2.28 28.89
C ALA A 155 -4.65 0.98 29.67
N TYR A 156 -5.83 0.36 29.61
CA TYR A 156 -6.11 -0.93 30.21
C TYR A 156 -6.50 -1.89 29.10
N LEU A 157 -5.76 -2.98 28.95
CA LEU A 157 -5.98 -4.00 27.94
C LEU A 157 -6.50 -5.28 28.59
N TRP A 158 -7.71 -5.69 28.22
CA TRP A 158 -8.26 -7.00 28.55
C TRP A 158 -8.07 -7.94 27.37
N LEU A 159 -7.51 -9.11 27.63
CA LEU A 159 -7.24 -10.15 26.61
C LEU A 159 -8.49 -11.01 26.32
N LYS A 160 -9.65 -10.47 26.67
CA LYS A 160 -11.01 -10.96 26.45
C LYS A 160 -11.89 -9.75 26.19
N VAL A 161 -13.09 -9.99 25.68
CA VAL A 161 -14.11 -8.95 25.46
C VAL A 161 -14.75 -8.53 26.79
N LYS A 162 -13.97 -7.84 27.62
CA LYS A 162 -14.40 -7.25 28.89
C LYS A 162 -14.04 -5.76 28.89
N CYS A 163 -15.04 -4.90 28.84
CA CYS A 163 -14.93 -3.45 28.86
C CYS A 163 -15.51 -2.92 30.18
N ASP A 164 -14.73 -3.06 31.25
CA ASP A 164 -15.13 -2.65 32.60
C ASP A 164 -15.29 -1.12 32.69
N LEU A 165 -16.36 -0.66 33.34
CA LEU A 165 -16.66 0.76 33.57
C LEU A 165 -16.27 1.20 34.99
N ALA A 166 -15.82 0.29 35.85
CA ALA A 166 -15.35 0.62 37.17
C ALA A 166 -14.16 1.59 37.10
N VAL A 167 -14.14 2.57 38.01
CA VAL A 167 -13.05 3.56 38.11
C VAL A 167 -11.70 2.86 38.22
N VAL A 168 -11.64 1.84 39.09
CA VAL A 168 -10.51 0.92 39.19
C VAL A 168 -10.97 -0.45 38.67
N PRO A 169 -10.41 -0.93 37.55
CA PRO A 169 -10.68 -2.27 37.03
C PRO A 169 -10.42 -3.35 38.06
N ILE A 170 -11.37 -4.28 38.20
CA ILE A 170 -11.34 -5.20 39.34
C ILE A 170 -10.54 -6.47 39.06
N ASP A 171 -10.36 -6.92 37.80
CA ASP A 171 -9.52 -8.10 37.48
C ASP A 171 -9.26 -8.30 35.96
N ASP A 172 -8.22 -9.10 35.65
CA ASP A 172 -7.86 -9.69 34.34
C ASP A 172 -7.50 -8.68 33.23
N TYR A 173 -6.72 -7.66 33.60
CA TYR A 173 -6.22 -6.64 32.68
C TYR A 173 -4.69 -6.47 32.77
N ILE A 174 -4.15 -5.86 31.72
CA ILE A 174 -2.80 -5.29 31.70
C ILE A 174 -2.94 -3.78 31.64
N LYS A 175 -2.44 -3.09 32.65
CA LYS A 175 -2.27 -1.64 32.64
C LYS A 175 -1.04 -1.32 31.80
N LEU A 176 -1.24 -0.57 30.73
CA LEU A 176 -0.21 -0.07 29.84
C LEU A 176 0.09 1.37 30.26
N ASN A 177 1.31 1.62 30.71
CA ASN A 177 1.84 2.97 30.82
C ASN A 177 2.52 3.30 29.49
N LEU A 178 2.05 4.36 28.84
CA LEU A 178 2.37 4.73 27.48
C LEU A 178 3.11 6.07 27.48
N GLU A 179 4.18 6.12 26.71
CA GLU A 179 4.97 7.33 26.50
C GLU A 179 5.13 7.57 25.00
N LYS A 180 4.57 8.68 24.52
CA LYS A 180 4.67 9.05 23.12
C LYS A 180 6.10 9.50 22.81
N ARG A 181 6.77 8.76 21.92
CA ARG A 181 8.14 9.06 21.48
C ARG A 181 8.18 9.18 19.96
N SER A 182 8.50 10.36 19.46
CA SER A 182 8.73 10.61 18.03
C SER A 182 10.20 10.49 17.67
N PHE A 183 10.47 9.89 16.52
CA PHE A 183 11.82 9.82 15.96
C PHE A 183 11.91 10.80 14.80
N SER A 184 12.72 11.84 14.96
CA SER A 184 12.98 12.82 13.90
C SER A 184 13.90 12.28 12.81
N SER A 185 14.55 11.14 13.06
CA SER A 185 15.45 10.51 12.11
C SER A 185 15.65 9.02 12.42
N THR A 186 16.28 8.32 11.49
CA THR A 186 16.70 6.91 11.68
C THR A 186 17.98 6.76 12.50
N CYS A 187 18.64 7.87 12.83
CA CYS A 187 19.82 7.85 13.68
C CYS A 187 19.48 7.90 15.16
N ALA A 188 18.30 8.40 15.53
CA ALA A 188 17.89 8.58 16.91
C ALA A 188 18.08 7.31 17.76
N ASP A 189 18.50 7.48 19.01
CA ASP A 189 18.55 6.39 19.98
C ASP A 189 17.11 5.95 20.34
N GLU A 190 16.88 4.64 20.37
CA GLU A 190 15.59 4.07 20.76
C GLU A 190 15.32 4.26 22.26
N MET A 191 16.38 4.42 23.05
CA MET A 191 16.34 4.42 24.53
C MET A 191 17.03 5.66 25.10
N ASP A 192 16.50 6.19 26.19
CA ASP A 192 17.10 7.39 26.83
C ASP A 192 18.40 7.08 27.58
N PHE A 193 18.55 5.85 28.08
CA PHE A 193 19.75 5.43 28.80
C PHE A 193 20.94 5.06 27.90
N CYS A 194 20.80 5.19 26.57
CA CYS A 194 21.92 5.02 25.64
C CYS A 194 23.12 5.90 26.04
N GLN A 195 22.88 7.08 26.60
CA GLN A 195 23.89 8.02 27.08
C GLN A 195 24.81 7.46 28.19
N VAL A 196 24.36 6.45 28.94
CA VAL A 196 25.06 5.94 30.13
C VAL A 196 25.76 4.59 29.84
N THR A 197 25.40 3.91 28.76
CA THR A 197 25.75 2.49 28.57
C THR A 197 26.84 2.28 27.51
N MET A 198 27.62 1.21 27.67
CA MET A 198 28.57 0.74 26.66
C MET A 198 27.86 0.19 25.41
N CYS A 199 28.43 0.49 24.24
CA CYS A 199 27.98 0.04 22.92
C CYS A 199 28.34 -1.43 22.65
N ASP A 200 27.79 -2.33 23.48
CA ASP A 200 27.85 -3.77 23.25
C ASP A 200 27.11 -4.17 21.96
N SER A 201 27.34 -5.39 21.47
CA SER A 201 26.79 -5.86 20.19
C SER A 201 25.26 -5.90 20.16
N GLU A 202 24.59 -6.13 21.29
CA GLU A 202 23.13 -6.24 21.37
C GLU A 202 22.48 -4.85 21.35
N ARG A 203 23.02 -3.91 22.14
CA ARG A 203 22.49 -2.56 22.29
C ARG A 203 22.90 -1.63 21.16
N LYS A 204 23.99 -1.94 20.44
CA LYS A 204 24.53 -1.09 19.36
C LYS A 204 23.44 -0.65 18.38
N SER A 205 22.58 -1.58 17.97
CA SER A 205 21.53 -1.32 16.98
C SER A 205 20.40 -0.42 17.48
N HIS A 206 20.19 -0.36 18.80
CA HIS A 206 19.16 0.45 19.46
C HIS A 206 19.68 1.80 19.95
N CYS A 207 21.00 1.95 20.05
CA CYS A 207 21.70 3.18 20.44
C CYS A 207 22.53 3.72 19.26
N ALA A 208 21.94 3.80 18.07
CA ALA A 208 22.66 4.09 16.84
C ALA A 208 23.41 5.44 16.88
N HIS A 209 22.79 6.48 17.45
CA HIS A 209 23.39 7.80 17.61
C HIS A 209 24.52 7.77 18.64
N THR A 210 24.24 7.31 19.86
CA THR A 210 25.25 7.29 20.93
C THR A 210 26.44 6.40 20.59
N CYS A 211 26.22 5.30 19.86
CA CYS A 211 27.28 4.38 19.45
C CYS A 211 28.03 4.78 18.19
N GLY A 212 27.77 5.96 17.63
CA GLY A 212 28.42 6.45 16.42
C GLY A 212 28.23 5.50 15.22
N LEU A 213 27.13 4.74 15.21
CA LEU A 213 26.78 3.87 14.07
C LEU A 213 26.18 4.65 12.92
N CYS A 214 25.64 5.83 13.22
CA CYS A 214 25.26 6.74 12.17
C CYS A 214 26.51 7.34 11.57
N HIS A 215 26.78 6.99 10.31
CA HIS A 215 27.34 7.97 9.40
C HIS A 215 26.46 9.22 9.52
N SER A 216 27.04 10.41 9.73
CA SER A 216 26.27 11.65 9.99
C SER A 216 25.08 11.69 9.04
N GLU A 217 23.89 12.10 9.45
CA GLU A 217 22.72 12.16 8.53
C GLU A 217 23.05 12.93 7.23
N ASN A 218 24.03 13.83 7.29
CA ASN A 218 24.64 14.52 6.15
C ASN A 218 25.43 13.63 5.15
N GLN A 219 25.84 12.42 5.54
CA GLN A 219 26.53 11.40 4.73
C GLN A 219 25.54 10.45 4.06
N ILE A 220 24.42 10.12 4.70
CA ILE A 220 23.26 9.47 4.06
C ILE A 220 22.44 10.58 3.40
N GLY A 221 23.07 11.31 2.49
CA GLY A 221 22.43 12.43 1.81
C GLY A 221 21.18 12.00 1.05
N PRO A 222 20.28 12.93 0.75
CA PRO A 222 19.08 12.62 -0.02
C PRO A 222 19.49 12.08 -1.39
N CYS A 223 18.88 10.97 -1.84
CA CYS A 223 19.07 10.56 -3.22
C CYS A 223 18.14 11.34 -4.14
N ALA A 224 18.69 11.86 -5.24
CA ALA A 224 17.86 12.44 -6.27
C ALA A 224 17.23 11.31 -7.12
N PHE A 225 15.92 11.33 -7.30
CA PHE A 225 15.28 10.60 -8.39
C PHE A 225 15.75 11.19 -9.72
N GLN A 226 16.01 10.34 -10.70
CA GLN A 226 16.38 10.80 -12.04
C GLN A 226 15.22 11.61 -12.65
N GLU A 227 15.53 12.68 -13.39
CA GLU A 227 14.51 13.58 -13.97
C GLU A 227 13.44 12.85 -14.77
N GLN A 228 13.82 11.76 -15.44
CA GLN A 228 12.92 10.96 -16.25
C GLN A 228 11.79 10.26 -15.46
N PHE A 229 11.95 10.10 -14.14
CA PHE A 229 10.95 9.52 -13.25
C PHE A 229 10.17 10.57 -12.48
N ARG A 230 10.60 11.84 -12.50
CA ARG A 230 9.94 12.92 -11.77
C ARG A 230 8.62 13.30 -12.44
N GLY A 231 7.68 13.79 -11.64
CA GLY A 231 6.38 14.28 -12.08
C GLY A 231 5.20 13.56 -11.42
N HIS A 232 4.03 13.79 -12.00
CA HIS A 232 2.75 13.27 -11.52
C HIS A 232 2.32 12.05 -12.35
N TRP A 233 2.28 10.91 -11.69
CA TRP A 233 1.93 9.60 -12.23
C TRP A 233 0.61 9.12 -11.64
N ILE A 234 -0.09 8.29 -12.39
CA ILE A 234 -1.35 7.67 -11.95
C ILE A 234 -1.25 6.16 -12.11
N ASP A 235 -1.58 5.46 -11.03
CA ASP A 235 -1.86 4.04 -11.01
C ASP A 235 -3.38 3.84 -11.17
N SER A 236 -3.81 3.48 -12.38
CA SER A 236 -5.25 3.37 -12.71
C SER A 236 -5.79 2.00 -12.36
N GLY A 237 -6.13 1.84 -11.07
CA GLY A 237 -6.67 0.61 -10.48
C GLY A 237 -8.14 0.33 -10.81
N LYS A 238 -8.66 -0.76 -10.24
CA LYS A 238 -10.09 -1.12 -10.38
C LYS A 238 -11.04 -0.24 -9.58
N ASN A 239 -10.63 0.15 -8.38
CA ASN A 239 -11.49 0.88 -7.43
C ASN A 239 -11.34 2.39 -7.58
N GLU A 240 -10.09 2.85 -7.66
CA GLU A 240 -9.75 4.26 -7.73
C GLU A 240 -8.39 4.43 -8.40
N ASP A 241 -8.20 5.60 -9.00
CA ASP A 241 -6.90 6.04 -9.51
C ASP A 241 -6.05 6.53 -8.33
N ILE A 242 -4.87 5.94 -8.14
CA ILE A 242 -3.93 6.35 -7.09
C ILE A 242 -2.91 7.30 -7.69
N SER A 243 -2.85 8.52 -7.17
CA SER A 243 -1.85 9.51 -7.55
C SER A 243 -0.49 9.17 -6.93
N ILE A 244 0.55 9.15 -7.76
CA ILE A 244 1.94 9.00 -7.37
C ILE A 244 2.70 10.25 -7.82
N ASN A 245 3.21 11.03 -6.87
CA ASN A 245 4.01 12.22 -7.16
C ASN A 245 5.48 11.95 -6.82
N ILE A 246 6.37 12.10 -7.79
CA ILE A 246 7.80 11.88 -7.64
C ILE A 246 8.51 13.20 -7.83
N GLU A 247 9.07 13.74 -6.75
CA GLU A 247 9.85 14.97 -6.76
C GLU A 247 11.35 14.65 -6.90
N ALA A 248 12.23 15.64 -6.72
CA ALA A 248 13.66 15.40 -6.75
C ALA A 248 14.11 14.44 -5.63
N TYR A 249 13.60 14.59 -4.42
CA TYR A 249 14.07 13.86 -3.23
C TYR A 249 12.95 13.16 -2.45
N SER A 250 11.69 13.32 -2.89
CA SER A 250 10.54 12.77 -2.19
C SER A 250 9.62 12.02 -3.15
N LEU A 251 8.90 11.04 -2.63
CA LEU A 251 7.93 10.23 -3.34
C LEU A 251 6.66 10.15 -2.50
N ASN A 252 5.52 10.55 -3.06
CA ASN A 252 4.22 10.38 -2.43
C ASN A 252 3.39 9.38 -3.24
N ALA A 253 3.04 8.24 -2.64
CA ALA A 253 2.33 7.14 -3.30
C ALA A 253 0.90 6.96 -2.74
N GLY A 254 0.15 8.06 -2.68
CA GLY A 254 -1.27 8.07 -2.29
C GLY A 254 -1.49 7.47 -0.91
N VAL A 255 -2.22 6.36 -0.84
CA VAL A 255 -2.52 5.64 0.42
C VAL A 255 -1.28 5.09 1.14
N MET A 256 -0.14 4.98 0.43
CA MET A 256 1.14 4.56 1.00
C MET A 256 1.93 5.74 1.60
N GLY A 257 1.39 6.96 1.58
CA GLY A 257 2.02 8.09 2.24
C GLY A 257 3.23 8.66 1.50
N LYS A 258 3.98 9.51 2.21
CA LYS A 258 5.12 10.27 1.70
C LYS A 258 6.43 9.69 2.22
N TYR A 259 7.39 9.59 1.31
CA TYR A 259 8.71 9.06 1.56
C TYR A 259 9.79 10.05 1.12
N ASP A 260 10.90 10.07 1.83
CA ASP A 260 12.14 10.70 1.43
C ASP A 260 13.10 9.66 0.84
N CYS A 261 13.84 10.01 -0.20
CA CYS A 261 14.80 9.13 -0.86
C CYS A 261 16.12 9.10 -0.07
N LEU A 262 16.56 7.92 0.37
CA LEU A 262 17.83 7.72 1.06
C LEU A 262 18.91 7.13 0.16
N ASN A 263 20.08 7.78 0.12
CA ASN A 263 21.24 7.25 -0.56
C ASN A 263 21.99 6.25 0.33
N LEU A 264 21.64 4.97 0.21
CA LEU A 264 22.38 3.87 0.84
C LEU A 264 23.29 3.17 -0.19
N PRO A 265 24.56 2.88 0.16
CA PRO A 265 25.46 2.16 -0.74
C PRO A 265 24.99 0.71 -0.93
N SER A 266 25.14 0.20 -2.16
CA SER A 266 24.96 -1.21 -2.51
C SER A 266 25.66 -1.49 -3.84
N GLU A 267 26.32 -2.64 -3.92
CA GLU A 267 26.90 -3.14 -5.16
C GLU A 267 25.86 -3.83 -6.04
N THR A 268 24.87 -4.49 -5.43
CA THR A 268 23.93 -5.39 -6.13
C THR A 268 22.61 -4.73 -6.54
N GLN A 269 22.21 -3.65 -5.90
CA GLN A 269 20.90 -3.00 -6.07
C GLN A 269 21.04 -1.55 -6.54
N GLN A 270 21.88 -1.27 -7.55
CA GLN A 270 22.20 0.12 -7.95
C GLN A 270 20.98 0.91 -8.44
N GLU A 271 20.09 0.26 -9.18
CA GLU A 271 18.93 0.88 -9.84
C GLU A 271 17.81 1.20 -8.84
N ARG A 272 17.65 0.37 -7.81
CA ARG A 272 16.63 0.55 -6.77
C ARG A 272 16.97 1.70 -5.81
N LYS A 273 15.94 2.37 -5.31
CA LYS A 273 16.09 3.46 -4.33
C LYS A 273 15.45 3.08 -3.01
N VAL A 274 16.12 3.42 -1.92
CA VAL A 274 15.58 3.24 -0.56
C VAL A 274 14.75 4.47 -0.23
N LEU A 275 13.58 4.21 0.32
CA LEU A 275 12.60 5.20 0.75
C LEU A 275 12.51 5.18 2.27
N LEU A 276 12.37 6.34 2.88
CA LEU A 276 12.19 6.52 4.30
C LEU A 276 10.91 7.31 4.58
N GLU A 277 10.08 6.76 5.45
CA GLU A 277 8.91 7.44 5.99
C GLU A 277 9.20 7.79 7.45
N LEU A 278 9.24 9.11 7.73
CA LEU A 278 9.34 9.65 9.08
C LEU A 278 7.97 10.17 9.53
N ASN A 279 7.61 9.82 10.75
CA ASN A 279 6.30 10.11 11.30
C ASN A 279 6.42 10.96 12.57
N ASN A 280 5.76 12.11 12.57
CA ASN A 280 5.75 13.02 13.72
C ASN A 280 4.75 12.60 14.82
N ASN A 281 3.91 11.60 14.56
CA ASN A 281 2.89 11.11 15.50
C ASN A 281 3.43 10.06 16.49
N GLY A 282 4.74 9.77 16.46
CA GLY A 282 5.36 8.80 17.35
C GLY A 282 5.55 7.42 16.74
N CYS A 283 5.04 7.14 15.53
CA CYS A 283 5.29 5.87 14.83
C CYS A 283 6.77 5.69 14.50
N VAL A 284 7.27 4.45 14.47
CA VAL A 284 8.67 4.20 14.09
C VAL A 284 8.89 4.62 12.64
N PRO A 285 10.13 5.05 12.31
CA PRO A 285 10.55 5.16 10.94
C PRO A 285 10.32 3.84 10.18
N ARG A 286 9.87 3.96 8.93
CA ARG A 286 9.63 2.80 8.05
C ARG A 286 10.47 2.97 6.79
N TYR A 287 11.17 1.91 6.43
CA TYR A 287 11.87 1.84 5.16
C TYR A 287 11.00 1.16 4.12
N ALA A 288 11.12 1.57 2.87
CA ALA A 288 10.68 0.79 1.73
C ALA A 288 11.76 0.84 0.65
N CYS A 289 11.62 0.01 -0.37
CA CYS A 289 12.42 0.08 -1.57
C CYS A 289 11.50 0.35 -2.75
N VAL A 290 11.92 1.22 -3.67
CA VAL A 290 11.21 1.44 -4.93
C VAL A 290 12.05 0.95 -6.10
N ASP A 291 11.37 0.26 -6.99
CA ASP A 291 11.88 -0.21 -8.27
C ASP A 291 11.11 0.50 -9.39
N MET A 292 11.84 1.10 -10.33
CA MET A 292 11.28 1.95 -11.37
C MET A 292 12.00 1.70 -12.69
N GLU A 293 11.22 1.36 -13.71
CA GLU A 293 11.72 1.10 -15.05
C GLU A 293 10.91 1.91 -16.05
N LYS A 294 11.58 2.82 -16.77
CA LYS A 294 10.91 3.65 -17.76
C LYS A 294 10.62 2.82 -19.01
N VAL A 295 9.35 2.73 -19.40
CA VAL A 295 8.94 2.04 -20.64
C VAL A 295 8.93 3.04 -21.80
N THR A 296 8.21 4.15 -21.60
CA THR A 296 8.16 5.28 -22.54
C THR A 296 8.30 6.57 -21.75
N SER A 297 8.27 7.73 -22.42
CA SER A 297 8.17 9.01 -21.71
C SER A 297 6.90 9.17 -20.87
N THR A 298 5.87 8.35 -21.15
CA THR A 298 4.53 8.44 -20.57
C THR A 298 4.22 7.30 -19.63
N VAL A 299 4.82 6.12 -19.83
CA VAL A 299 4.54 4.89 -19.07
C VAL A 299 5.79 4.40 -18.36
N MET A 300 5.64 4.01 -17.11
CA MET A 300 6.71 3.46 -16.27
C MET A 300 6.21 2.21 -15.54
N LYS A 301 7.07 1.20 -15.37
CA LYS A 301 6.85 0.15 -14.38
C LYS A 301 7.24 0.68 -13.02
N PHE A 302 6.33 0.58 -12.07
CA PHE A 302 6.48 1.08 -10.72
C PHE A 302 6.19 -0.03 -9.72
N GLN A 303 7.10 -0.23 -8.79
CA GLN A 303 6.90 -1.16 -7.69
C GLN A 303 7.50 -0.60 -6.41
N ILE A 304 6.78 -0.75 -5.31
CA ILE A 304 7.27 -0.42 -3.98
C ILE A 304 7.22 -1.69 -3.12
N SER A 305 8.30 -1.95 -2.39
CA SER A 305 8.40 -3.10 -1.50
C SER A 305 7.50 -2.94 -0.29
N LYS A 306 7.34 -4.04 0.46
CA LYS A 306 6.82 -4.00 1.83
C LYS A 306 7.61 -3.01 2.67
N ARG A 307 6.91 -2.38 3.61
CA ARG A 307 7.52 -1.52 4.63
C ARG A 307 8.28 -2.38 5.64
N ILE A 308 9.49 -1.96 5.98
CA ILE A 308 10.38 -2.59 6.95
C ILE A 308 10.53 -1.63 8.12
N MET A 309 10.26 -2.12 9.33
CA MET A 309 10.32 -1.31 10.54
C MET A 309 11.77 -1.06 10.96
N TRP A 310 12.04 0.17 11.41
CA TRP A 310 13.27 0.51 12.13
C TRP A 310 13.27 -0.06 13.57
N PRO A 311 14.45 -0.37 14.17
CA PRO A 311 15.79 -0.32 13.59
C PRO A 311 16.12 -1.55 12.74
N ILE A 312 17.02 -1.37 11.76
CA ILE A 312 17.56 -2.49 10.98
C ILE A 312 18.74 -3.08 11.78
N THR A 313 18.62 -4.34 12.16
CA THR A 313 19.57 -5.03 13.06
C THR A 313 20.98 -5.20 12.50
N SER A 314 21.20 -4.86 11.23
CA SER A 314 22.48 -5.01 10.55
C SER A 314 22.87 -3.72 9.86
N PRO A 315 23.94 -3.04 10.34
CA PRO A 315 24.41 -1.81 9.71
C PRO A 315 25.05 -2.07 8.33
N SER A 316 25.62 -3.25 8.10
CA SER A 316 26.12 -3.63 6.77
C SER A 316 24.98 -4.06 5.84
N ASN A 317 25.10 -3.67 4.57
CA ASN A 317 24.21 -4.06 3.46
C ASN A 317 22.73 -3.74 3.72
N GLN A 318 22.44 -2.62 4.40
CA GLN A 318 21.06 -2.18 4.68
C GLN A 318 20.23 -2.09 3.40
N LYS A 319 20.78 -1.50 2.33
CA LYS A 319 20.08 -1.40 1.05
C LYS A 319 19.73 -2.76 0.48
N ASP A 320 20.63 -3.73 0.52
CA ASP A 320 20.36 -5.07 0.00
C ASP A 320 19.25 -5.76 0.79
N LYS A 321 19.21 -5.56 2.11
CA LYS A 321 18.15 -6.10 2.98
C LYS A 321 16.81 -5.43 2.75
N ILE A 322 16.79 -4.12 2.54
CA ILE A 322 15.56 -3.36 2.28
C ILE A 322 15.02 -3.67 0.88
N CYS A 323 15.91 -3.71 -0.10
CA CYS A 323 15.61 -3.90 -1.52
C CYS A 323 15.68 -5.37 -1.99
N GLU A 324 15.65 -6.33 -1.07
CA GLU A 324 15.65 -7.74 -1.42
C GLU A 324 14.37 -8.12 -2.16
N SER A 325 14.46 -8.95 -3.20
CA SER A 325 13.31 -9.32 -4.04
C SER A 325 12.13 -9.93 -3.24
N ARG A 326 12.39 -10.62 -2.13
CA ARG A 326 11.33 -11.14 -1.24
C ARG A 326 10.45 -10.06 -0.59
N ASN A 327 10.98 -8.83 -0.48
CA ASN A 327 10.23 -7.70 0.05
C ASN A 327 9.27 -7.12 -1.00
N PHE A 328 9.48 -7.42 -2.28
CA PHE A 328 8.59 -7.07 -3.38
C PHE A 328 7.54 -8.16 -3.67
N GLY A 329 7.81 -9.42 -3.28
CA GLY A 329 6.91 -10.57 -3.45
C GLY A 329 5.77 -10.63 -2.44
N ALA A 330 4.92 -11.65 -2.54
CA ALA A 330 3.75 -11.85 -1.67
C ALA A 330 4.09 -11.74 -0.18
N SER A 331 3.43 -10.85 0.55
CA SER A 331 3.18 -11.12 1.98
C SER A 331 1.98 -12.07 2.04
N GLU A 332 1.81 -12.78 3.15
CA GLU A 332 0.63 -13.61 3.43
C GLU A 332 -0.73 -12.88 3.26
N LEU A 333 -0.73 -11.54 3.03
CA LEU A 333 -1.94 -10.73 2.93
C LEU A 333 -2.14 -9.92 1.62
N LYS A 334 -1.14 -9.73 0.75
CA LYS A 334 -1.30 -9.18 -0.61
C LYS A 334 0.06 -9.08 -1.32
N GLU A 335 0.14 -9.46 -2.59
CA GLU A 335 1.26 -9.08 -3.45
C GLU A 335 1.23 -7.59 -3.78
N THR A 336 2.40 -6.96 -3.84
CA THR A 336 2.61 -5.66 -4.48
C THR A 336 3.31 -5.91 -5.82
N PRO A 337 2.62 -6.47 -6.83
CA PRO A 337 3.23 -6.70 -8.13
C PRO A 337 3.67 -5.36 -8.72
N PRO A 338 4.66 -5.37 -9.64
CA PRO A 338 4.93 -4.20 -10.45
C PRO A 338 3.65 -3.72 -11.14
N ARG A 339 3.47 -2.41 -11.30
CA ARG A 339 2.30 -1.81 -11.96
C ARG A 339 2.74 -0.86 -13.06
N LEU A 340 1.93 -0.72 -14.10
CA LEU A 340 2.15 0.33 -15.10
C LEU A 340 1.48 1.61 -14.64
N VAL A 341 2.27 2.66 -14.47
CA VAL A 341 1.79 3.99 -14.07
C VAL A 341 1.94 4.97 -15.24
N ILE A 342 0.99 5.91 -15.35
CA ILE A 342 0.89 6.84 -16.47
C ILE A 342 1.19 8.28 -16.03
N ASN A 343 2.09 8.96 -16.73
CA ASN A 343 2.36 10.39 -16.53
C ASN A 343 1.24 11.23 -17.15
N LYS A 344 0.31 11.73 -16.32
CA LYS A 344 -0.84 12.52 -16.81
C LYS A 344 -0.43 13.86 -17.40
N ALA A 345 0.66 14.45 -16.90
CA ALA A 345 1.08 15.79 -17.28
C ALA A 345 1.82 15.82 -18.64
N ASN A 346 2.43 14.71 -19.04
CA ASN A 346 3.23 14.61 -20.26
C ASN A 346 2.87 13.36 -21.05
N LEU A 347 1.63 13.33 -21.55
CA LEU A 347 1.15 12.24 -22.40
C LEU A 347 1.76 12.40 -23.80
N LYS A 348 2.79 11.61 -24.08
CA LYS A 348 3.28 11.39 -25.45
C LYS A 348 2.77 10.06 -25.97
N GLU A 349 2.19 10.11 -27.14
CA GLU A 349 1.68 8.95 -27.86
C GLU A 349 2.83 8.28 -28.62
N VAL A 350 2.74 6.96 -28.76
CA VAL A 350 3.69 6.12 -29.50
C VAL A 350 2.93 5.34 -30.56
N PRO A 351 3.59 4.88 -31.64
CA PRO A 351 2.97 3.96 -32.58
C PRO A 351 2.39 2.76 -31.86
N CYS A 352 1.15 2.40 -32.19
CA CYS A 352 0.46 1.27 -31.59
C CYS A 352 1.06 -0.06 -32.02
N ASP A 353 1.83 -0.08 -33.12
CA ASP A 353 2.54 -1.24 -33.68
C ASP A 353 1.74 -2.54 -33.71
N LEU A 354 0.41 -2.44 -33.88
CA LEU A 354 -0.44 -3.62 -33.91
C LEU A 354 -0.03 -4.54 -35.08
N PRO A 355 -0.01 -5.87 -34.87
CA PRO A 355 0.34 -6.85 -35.89
C PRO A 355 -0.44 -6.66 -37.20
N GLU A 356 0.14 -7.04 -38.33
CA GLU A 356 -0.46 -6.79 -39.66
C GLU A 356 -1.88 -7.33 -39.81
N ARG A 357 -2.18 -8.47 -39.17
CA ARG A 357 -3.53 -9.07 -39.14
C ARG A 357 -4.60 -8.21 -38.45
N LEU A 358 -4.19 -7.22 -37.66
CA LEU A 358 -5.07 -6.26 -36.99
C LEU A 358 -5.11 -4.90 -37.71
N ARG A 359 -4.37 -4.75 -38.83
CA ARG A 359 -4.47 -3.55 -39.66
C ARG A 359 -5.78 -3.57 -40.46
N GLY A 360 -6.39 -2.42 -40.63
CA GLY A 360 -7.74 -2.28 -41.18
C GLY A 360 -8.81 -2.48 -40.10
N SER A 361 -9.93 -3.11 -40.47
CA SER A 361 -11.06 -3.36 -39.56
C SER A 361 -11.14 -4.85 -39.23
N VAL A 362 -11.08 -5.19 -37.96
CA VAL A 362 -11.30 -6.56 -37.46
C VAL A 362 -12.53 -6.61 -36.57
N THR A 363 -13.31 -7.68 -36.72
CA THR A 363 -14.47 -7.94 -35.86
C THR A 363 -14.04 -8.81 -34.69
N PHE A 364 -14.51 -8.47 -33.48
CA PHE A 364 -14.37 -9.31 -32.31
C PHE A 364 -15.72 -9.47 -31.59
N LYS A 365 -15.90 -10.60 -30.90
CA LYS A 365 -17.09 -10.94 -30.12
C LYS A 365 -16.69 -11.28 -28.68
N HIS A 366 -17.53 -10.92 -27.70
CA HIS A 366 -17.28 -11.25 -26.31
C HIS A 366 -17.29 -12.77 -26.11
N HIS A 367 -16.45 -13.27 -25.20
CA HIS A 367 -16.33 -14.71 -24.93
C HIS A 367 -17.53 -15.33 -24.20
N ASP A 368 -18.42 -14.50 -23.66
CA ASP A 368 -19.62 -14.93 -22.93
C ASP A 368 -20.83 -14.87 -23.87
N ASP A 369 -21.35 -16.05 -24.25
CA ASP A 369 -22.52 -16.18 -25.11
C ASP A 369 -23.77 -15.49 -24.55
N LYS A 370 -23.84 -15.24 -23.24
CA LYS A 370 -24.95 -14.51 -22.61
C LYS A 370 -24.93 -13.02 -22.89
N ASN A 371 -23.79 -12.47 -23.32
CA ASN A 371 -23.63 -11.07 -23.66
C ASN A 371 -23.00 -10.93 -25.05
N PRO A 372 -23.80 -10.95 -26.13
CA PRO A 372 -23.32 -10.98 -27.51
C PRO A 372 -22.69 -9.65 -27.99
N CYS A 373 -22.28 -8.79 -27.06
CA CYS A 373 -21.63 -7.53 -27.35
C CYS A 373 -20.33 -7.80 -28.12
N GLY A 374 -20.24 -7.27 -29.33
CA GLY A 374 -19.05 -7.33 -30.17
C GLY A 374 -18.52 -5.94 -30.44
N GLY A 375 -17.46 -5.86 -31.24
CA GLY A 375 -16.96 -4.59 -31.73
C GLY A 375 -16.12 -4.73 -32.99
N CYS A 376 -15.99 -3.62 -33.69
CA CYS A 376 -15.02 -3.45 -34.76
C CYS A 376 -13.80 -2.72 -34.16
N LEU A 377 -12.62 -3.34 -34.20
CA LEU A 377 -11.36 -2.63 -33.99
C LEU A 377 -10.87 -2.14 -35.35
N HIS A 378 -10.62 -0.85 -35.46
CA HIS A 378 -10.12 -0.22 -36.68
C HIS A 378 -8.78 0.47 -36.43
N TYR A 379 -7.75 0.05 -37.16
CA TYR A 379 -6.37 0.55 -37.05
C TYR A 379 -5.73 0.75 -38.42
N GLU A 380 -5.36 1.98 -38.73
CA GLU A 380 -4.71 2.35 -39.99
C GLU A 380 -3.38 3.07 -39.73
N PRO A 381 -2.25 2.33 -39.66
CA PRO A 381 -0.96 2.92 -39.29
C PRO A 381 -0.45 3.97 -40.29
N GLY A 382 -0.91 3.92 -41.54
CA GLY A 382 -0.54 4.91 -42.56
C GLY A 382 -1.16 6.30 -42.34
N HIS A 383 -2.31 6.37 -41.64
CA HIS A 383 -2.99 7.63 -41.34
C HIS A 383 -2.74 8.07 -39.89
N ASN A 384 -2.94 7.17 -38.92
CA ASN A 384 -2.81 7.45 -37.50
C ASN A 384 -2.06 6.30 -36.80
N PRO A 385 -0.71 6.26 -36.85
CA PRO A 385 0.06 5.17 -36.28
C PRO A 385 -0.11 5.05 -34.76
N ASN A 386 -0.47 6.14 -34.08
CA ASN A 386 -0.52 6.21 -32.62
C ASN A 386 -1.92 5.97 -32.04
N GLN A 387 -2.90 5.66 -32.88
CA GLN A 387 -4.30 5.54 -32.45
C GLN A 387 -5.00 4.37 -33.14
N PHE A 388 -5.90 3.71 -32.40
CA PHE A 388 -6.91 2.83 -32.97
C PHE A 388 -8.29 3.18 -32.41
N SER A 389 -9.35 2.73 -33.07
CA SER A 389 -10.72 2.95 -32.63
C SER A 389 -11.46 1.63 -32.44
N VAL A 390 -12.39 1.63 -31.49
CA VAL A 390 -13.27 0.49 -31.20
C VAL A 390 -14.71 0.97 -31.32
N ILE A 391 -15.46 0.31 -32.19
CA ILE A 391 -16.88 0.62 -32.43
C ILE A 391 -17.70 -0.59 -31.97
N PRO A 392 -18.40 -0.50 -30.83
CA PRO A 392 -19.18 -1.61 -30.30
C PRO A 392 -20.45 -1.83 -31.14
N PHE A 393 -20.87 -3.08 -31.27
CA PHE A 393 -22.13 -3.47 -31.91
C PHE A 393 -22.81 -4.62 -31.14
N ASN A 394 -24.13 -4.74 -31.27
CA ASN A 394 -24.95 -5.73 -30.54
C ASN A 394 -24.80 -5.68 -29.00
N CYS A 395 -24.47 -4.51 -28.45
CA CYS A 395 -24.37 -4.30 -27.01
C CYS A 395 -25.68 -3.71 -26.47
N SER A 396 -26.19 -4.24 -25.36
CA SER A 396 -27.46 -3.81 -24.74
C SER A 396 -27.47 -2.32 -24.35
N LYS A 397 -26.29 -1.73 -24.14
CA LYS A 397 -26.09 -0.29 -24.00
C LYS A 397 -25.47 0.25 -25.27
N SER A 398 -26.12 1.23 -25.88
CA SER A 398 -25.57 2.05 -26.98
C SER A 398 -24.29 2.72 -26.48
N LYS A 399 -23.13 2.09 -26.74
CA LYS A 399 -21.84 2.71 -26.48
C LYS A 399 -21.39 3.44 -27.74
N ARG A 400 -20.89 4.67 -27.56
CA ARG A 400 -20.27 5.43 -28.64
C ARG A 400 -18.96 4.76 -29.07
N SER A 401 -18.49 5.10 -30.27
CA SER A 401 -17.13 4.76 -30.70
C SER A 401 -16.13 5.30 -29.68
N SER A 402 -15.22 4.43 -29.24
CA SER A 402 -14.11 4.80 -28.36
C SER A 402 -12.83 4.89 -29.19
N GLN A 403 -12.11 5.99 -29.03
CA GLN A 403 -10.77 6.15 -29.59
C GLN A 403 -9.73 5.88 -28.52
N TYR A 404 -8.68 5.16 -28.89
CA TYR A 404 -7.60 4.74 -28.01
C TYR A 404 -6.26 5.23 -28.54
N ASN A 405 -5.60 6.11 -27.77
CA ASN A 405 -4.28 6.64 -28.09
C ASN A 405 -3.22 5.80 -27.37
N CYS A 406 -2.26 5.26 -28.13
CA CYS A 406 -1.26 4.33 -27.64
C CYS A 406 -0.16 5.07 -26.88
N LEU A 407 0.12 4.62 -25.65
CA LEU A 407 1.10 5.22 -24.73
C LEU A 407 2.36 4.36 -24.56
N ALA A 408 2.22 3.04 -24.74
CA ALA A 408 3.31 2.07 -24.75
C ALA A 408 2.89 0.79 -25.48
N THR A 409 3.83 0.10 -26.10
CA THR A 409 3.66 -1.20 -26.75
C THR A 409 4.66 -2.19 -26.16
N PHE A 410 4.23 -3.45 -25.99
CA PHE A 410 5.08 -4.52 -25.48
C PHE A 410 4.87 -5.80 -26.27
N HIS A 411 5.92 -6.62 -26.33
CA HIS A 411 5.93 -7.94 -26.94
C HIS A 411 6.33 -8.98 -25.87
N PRO A 412 5.40 -9.42 -25.02
CA PRO A 412 5.73 -10.30 -23.88
C PRO A 412 6.31 -11.65 -24.33
N ASN A 413 5.89 -12.13 -25.51
CA ASN A 413 6.43 -13.30 -26.19
C ASN A 413 6.08 -13.23 -27.70
N ASP A 414 6.61 -14.16 -28.50
CA ASP A 414 6.44 -14.19 -29.96
C ASP A 414 4.98 -14.25 -30.44
N ASN A 415 4.06 -14.71 -29.59
CA ASN A 415 2.64 -14.91 -29.90
C ASN A 415 1.71 -13.93 -29.20
N SER A 416 2.25 -12.94 -28.49
CA SER A 416 1.44 -11.95 -27.79
C SER A 416 1.95 -10.54 -28.04
N PHE A 417 0.99 -9.65 -28.19
CA PHE A 417 1.23 -8.23 -28.36
C PHE A 417 0.38 -7.48 -27.35
N SER A 418 0.90 -6.39 -26.80
CA SER A 418 0.12 -5.62 -25.84
C SER A 418 0.35 -4.13 -25.96
N VAL A 419 -0.67 -3.36 -25.61
CA VAL A 419 -0.70 -1.91 -25.74
C VAL A 419 -1.30 -1.30 -24.50
N VAL A 420 -0.58 -0.36 -23.88
CA VAL A 420 -1.19 0.57 -22.92
C VAL A 420 -1.78 1.72 -23.72
N ALA A 421 -3.07 1.95 -23.58
CA ALA A 421 -3.77 2.99 -24.32
C ALA A 421 -4.62 3.87 -23.40
N LYS A 422 -4.72 5.14 -23.76
CA LYS A 422 -5.65 6.10 -23.18
C LYS A 422 -6.94 6.07 -23.98
N GLY A 423 -8.05 5.76 -23.33
CA GLY A 423 -9.40 5.92 -23.87
C GLY A 423 -10.13 7.08 -23.20
N GLN A 424 -11.20 7.53 -23.85
CA GLN A 424 -12.14 8.49 -23.28
C GLN A 424 -13.57 8.00 -23.56
N ASP A 425 -14.38 7.96 -22.51
CA ASP A 425 -15.80 7.63 -22.57
C ASP A 425 -16.64 8.70 -21.83
N GLU A 426 -17.91 8.38 -21.57
CA GLU A 426 -18.83 9.26 -20.84
C GLU A 426 -18.43 9.43 -19.37
N ASP A 427 -17.74 8.44 -18.79
CA ASP A 427 -17.30 8.43 -17.39
C ASP A 427 -15.94 9.13 -17.21
N GLY A 428 -15.21 9.37 -18.30
CA GLY A 428 -14.02 10.21 -18.35
C GLY A 428 -12.85 9.58 -19.09
N VAL A 429 -11.64 9.97 -18.70
CA VAL A 429 -10.40 9.39 -19.25
C VAL A 429 -10.09 8.11 -18.49
N HIS A 430 -9.79 7.04 -19.21
CA HIS A 430 -9.38 5.77 -18.63
C HIS A 430 -8.12 5.23 -19.31
N TYR A 431 -7.31 4.48 -18.55
CA TYR A 431 -6.09 3.85 -19.04
C TYR A 431 -6.25 2.34 -19.00
N VAL A 432 -6.10 1.72 -20.17
CA VAL A 432 -6.33 0.28 -20.35
C VAL A 432 -5.11 -0.38 -20.95
N TYR A 433 -4.98 -1.67 -20.66
CA TYR A 433 -3.96 -2.55 -21.20
C TYR A 433 -4.64 -3.59 -22.07
N TRP A 434 -4.44 -3.46 -23.38
CA TRP A 434 -4.92 -4.39 -24.39
C TRP A 434 -3.89 -5.48 -24.58
N VAL A 435 -4.31 -6.73 -24.48
CA VAL A 435 -3.45 -7.91 -24.68
C VAL A 435 -4.05 -8.74 -25.80
N PHE A 436 -3.31 -8.88 -26.89
CA PHE A 436 -3.66 -9.67 -28.06
C PHE A 436 -2.86 -10.97 -28.01
N THR A 437 -3.51 -12.08 -27.68
CA THR A 437 -2.85 -13.40 -27.53
C THR A 437 -3.20 -14.34 -28.66
N GLY A 438 -2.18 -14.96 -29.26
CA GLY A 438 -2.33 -15.84 -30.41
C GLY A 438 -3.03 -15.13 -31.58
N ALA A 439 -3.57 -15.90 -32.52
CA ALA A 439 -4.26 -15.34 -33.69
C ALA A 439 -5.68 -14.82 -33.40
N LYS A 440 -6.24 -15.04 -32.20
CA LYS A 440 -7.69 -14.88 -31.99
C LYS A 440 -8.11 -14.15 -30.73
N ASP A 441 -7.34 -14.12 -29.66
CA ASP A 441 -7.89 -13.64 -28.39
C ASP A 441 -7.46 -12.20 -28.07
N ILE A 442 -8.40 -11.42 -27.51
CA ILE A 442 -8.16 -10.07 -26.99
C ILE A 442 -8.59 -10.06 -25.53
N LYS A 443 -7.72 -9.58 -24.66
CA LYS A 443 -8.01 -9.36 -23.25
C LYS A 443 -7.81 -7.89 -22.93
N LEU A 444 -8.79 -7.32 -22.24
CA LEU A 444 -8.76 -5.94 -21.80
C LEU A 444 -8.59 -5.91 -20.28
N LEU A 445 -7.56 -5.23 -19.82
CA LEU A 445 -7.26 -5.03 -18.41
C LEU A 445 -7.16 -3.54 -18.09
N LYS A 446 -7.21 -3.20 -16.81
CA LYS A 446 -6.74 -1.90 -16.33
C LYS A 446 -5.21 -1.84 -16.47
N ALA A 447 -4.66 -0.66 -16.74
CA ALA A 447 -3.22 -0.51 -16.92
C ALA A 447 -2.39 -0.96 -15.70
N SER A 448 -2.90 -0.71 -14.48
CA SER A 448 -2.29 -1.14 -13.22
C SER A 448 -2.08 -2.65 -13.10
N ASP A 449 -2.96 -3.43 -13.73
CA ASP A 449 -3.08 -4.88 -13.54
C ASP A 449 -2.28 -5.66 -14.59
N ALA A 450 -1.64 -4.96 -15.53
CA ALA A 450 -0.94 -5.53 -16.67
C ALA A 450 0.12 -6.58 -16.27
N LEU A 451 1.01 -6.23 -15.36
CA LEU A 451 2.17 -7.07 -15.01
C LEU A 451 1.78 -8.21 -14.06
N LEU A 452 0.77 -8.01 -13.22
CA LEU A 452 0.20 -9.08 -12.39
C LEU A 452 -0.40 -10.19 -13.25
N TYR A 453 -1.10 -9.81 -14.33
CA TYR A 453 -1.66 -10.75 -15.29
C TYR A 453 -0.59 -11.59 -16.00
N GLU A 454 0.61 -11.04 -16.21
CA GLU A 454 1.73 -11.78 -16.81
C GLU A 454 2.38 -12.76 -15.82
N SER A 455 2.50 -12.39 -14.55
CA SER A 455 3.25 -13.16 -13.54
C SER A 455 2.48 -14.35 -12.97
N ASP A 456 1.16 -14.25 -12.79
CA ASP A 456 0.36 -15.31 -12.16
C ASP A 456 -0.81 -15.78 -13.06
N PRO A 457 -0.70 -16.99 -13.66
CA PRO A 457 -1.78 -17.57 -14.45
C PRO A 457 -3.07 -17.89 -13.69
N ALA A 458 -3.00 -18.12 -12.38
CA ALA A 458 -4.14 -18.61 -11.60
C ALA A 458 -5.12 -17.48 -11.21
N SER A 459 -4.63 -16.27 -10.95
CA SER A 459 -5.44 -15.10 -10.57
C SER A 459 -6.06 -14.33 -11.75
N LYS A 460 -5.91 -14.84 -12.99
CA LYS A 460 -6.23 -14.11 -14.22
C LYS A 460 -7.69 -13.70 -14.38
N HIS A 461 -8.65 -14.43 -13.84
CA HIS A 461 -10.06 -14.23 -14.18
C HIS A 461 -10.61 -12.93 -13.59
N ASP A 462 -10.22 -12.59 -12.36
CA ASP A 462 -10.74 -11.39 -11.70
C ASP A 462 -10.15 -10.10 -12.29
N LEU A 463 -8.94 -10.15 -12.85
CA LEU A 463 -8.20 -9.01 -13.41
C LEU A 463 -8.70 -8.57 -14.79
N ILE A 464 -9.33 -9.49 -15.52
CA ILE A 464 -9.81 -9.21 -16.87
C ILE A 464 -11.09 -8.37 -16.78
N VAL A 465 -11.04 -7.17 -17.34
CA VAL A 465 -12.22 -6.30 -17.48
C VAL A 465 -13.16 -6.86 -18.56
N ALA A 466 -12.59 -7.35 -19.66
CA ALA A 466 -13.34 -8.02 -20.72
C ALA A 466 -12.43 -8.95 -21.54
N GLN A 467 -13.02 -10.03 -22.07
CA GLN A 467 -12.34 -10.97 -22.97
C GLN A 467 -13.15 -11.15 -24.25
N TYR A 468 -12.45 -11.09 -25.38
CA TYR A 468 -13.02 -11.19 -26.71
C TYR A 468 -12.23 -12.17 -27.56
N TYR A 469 -12.87 -12.68 -28.61
CA TYR A 469 -12.22 -13.42 -29.67
C TYR A 469 -12.48 -12.74 -31.03
N ILE A 470 -11.47 -12.72 -31.88
CA ILE A 470 -11.48 -12.15 -33.23
C ILE A 470 -12.14 -13.17 -34.15
N THR A 471 -13.13 -12.73 -34.92
CA THR A 471 -13.78 -13.56 -35.94
C THR A 471 -13.04 -13.44 -37.27
N PRO A 472 -12.85 -14.56 -38.00
CA PRO A 472 -12.22 -14.50 -39.33
C PRO A 472 -13.11 -13.77 -40.35
N GLU A 473 -14.43 -13.81 -40.14
CA GLU A 473 -15.38 -13.06 -40.94
C GLU A 473 -15.53 -11.64 -40.38
N VAL A 474 -15.21 -10.66 -41.22
CA VAL A 474 -15.47 -9.24 -40.94
C VAL A 474 -16.95 -8.98 -41.19
N GLU A 475 -17.66 -8.64 -40.12
CA GLU A 475 -19.08 -8.27 -40.18
C GLU A 475 -19.27 -7.13 -41.20
N PRO A 476 -20.34 -7.13 -42.02
CA PRO A 476 -20.53 -6.14 -43.08
C PRO A 476 -20.38 -4.70 -42.59
N PHE A 477 -20.93 -4.41 -41.41
CA PHE A 477 -20.79 -3.11 -40.74
C PHE A 477 -19.33 -2.70 -40.48
N CYS A 478 -18.46 -3.64 -40.08
CA CYS A 478 -17.05 -3.34 -39.87
C CYS A 478 -16.29 -3.10 -41.19
N ARG A 479 -16.75 -3.71 -42.28
CA ARG A 479 -16.19 -3.54 -43.63
C ARG A 479 -16.49 -2.16 -44.20
N ASP A 480 -17.71 -1.67 -44.00
CA ASP A 480 -18.13 -0.36 -44.50
C ASP A 480 -17.32 0.79 -43.88
N LEU A 481 -16.79 0.60 -42.67
CA LEU A 481 -15.88 1.54 -42.02
C LEU A 481 -14.54 1.72 -42.76
N GLN A 482 -14.10 0.74 -43.56
CA GLN A 482 -12.85 0.86 -44.34
C GLN A 482 -12.99 1.80 -45.55
N PHE A 483 -14.21 2.11 -45.98
CA PHE A 483 -14.49 2.78 -47.26
C PHE A 483 -15.02 4.20 -47.12
N PHE A 484 -14.98 4.80 -45.93
CA PHE A 484 -15.28 6.23 -45.76
C PHE A 484 -13.98 7.06 -45.68
N PRO A 485 -13.38 7.46 -46.82
CA PRO A 485 -12.50 8.62 -46.79
C PRO A 485 -13.36 9.80 -46.36
N ARG A 486 -12.97 10.51 -45.30
CA ARG A 486 -13.62 11.74 -44.84
C ARG A 486 -13.50 12.83 -45.92
N PHE A 487 -14.34 12.78 -46.93
CA PHE A 487 -14.75 13.93 -47.72
C PHE A 487 -16.19 14.26 -47.33
N MET A 488 -16.37 14.84 -46.15
CA MET A 488 -17.54 15.71 -45.98
C MET A 488 -17.25 16.98 -46.78
N PRO A 489 -18.08 17.35 -47.77
CA PRO A 489 -17.93 18.63 -48.44
C PRO A 489 -18.11 19.74 -47.40
N LEU A 490 -17.17 20.70 -47.37
CA LEU A 490 -17.40 21.97 -46.70
C LEU A 490 -18.74 22.51 -47.19
N THR A 491 -19.72 22.61 -46.29
CA THR A 491 -20.91 23.39 -46.51
C THR A 491 -20.48 24.84 -46.63
N THR A 492 -20.42 25.31 -47.87
CA THR A 492 -20.28 26.71 -48.24
C THR A 492 -21.46 27.48 -47.66
N THR A 493 -21.19 28.28 -46.64
CA THR A 493 -22.08 29.36 -46.18
C THR A 493 -22.35 30.32 -47.35
N PRO A 494 -23.61 30.65 -47.66
CA PRO A 494 -23.90 31.74 -48.58
C PRO A 494 -23.64 33.06 -47.85
N ALA A 495 -22.95 33.96 -48.56
CA ALA A 495 -22.80 35.35 -48.17
C ALA A 495 -24.19 35.99 -47.95
N ALA A 496 -24.41 36.54 -46.76
CA ALA A 496 -25.48 37.49 -46.50
C ALA A 496 -24.87 38.79 -45.98
N SER A 497 -25.27 39.85 -46.66
CA SER A 497 -24.85 41.23 -46.58
C SER A 497 -25.07 41.89 -45.22
N VAL A 498 -24.11 42.76 -44.91
CA VAL A 498 -24.16 43.92 -44.02
C VAL A 498 -25.53 44.60 -43.99
N THR A 499 -26.07 44.82 -42.79
CA THR A 499 -26.75 46.08 -42.40
C THR A 499 -26.57 46.30 -40.90
N ASP A 500 -26.20 47.54 -40.58
CA ASP A 500 -26.02 48.13 -39.25
C ASP A 500 -27.22 47.91 -38.30
N PHE A 501 -26.96 47.78 -36.99
CA PHE A 501 -27.50 48.70 -35.98
C PHE A 501 -26.83 48.52 -34.59
N ASN A 502 -26.29 49.66 -34.14
CA ASN A 502 -25.82 50.11 -32.83
C ASN A 502 -26.36 49.50 -31.50
N THR A 503 -25.49 49.67 -30.48
CA THR A 503 -25.74 49.90 -29.03
C THR A 503 -26.18 48.73 -28.13
N GLN A 504 -25.32 48.27 -27.21
CA GLN A 504 -25.10 48.88 -25.88
C GLN A 504 -23.89 48.26 -25.16
N LEU A 505 -23.09 49.15 -24.55
CA LEU A 505 -21.91 48.90 -23.74
C LEU A 505 -22.26 49.33 -22.29
N GLN A 506 -21.99 48.48 -21.30
CA GLN A 506 -21.76 48.84 -19.89
C GLN A 506 -20.50 48.04 -19.50
N VAL A 507 -19.31 48.61 -19.41
CA VAL A 507 -18.74 49.51 -18.38
C VAL A 507 -18.96 48.99 -16.95
N PHE A 508 -17.93 48.33 -16.43
CA PHE A 508 -17.41 48.62 -15.09
C PHE A 508 -15.88 48.61 -15.16
N VAL A 509 -15.31 49.80 -15.07
CA VAL A 509 -13.93 50.07 -14.66
C VAL A 509 -13.96 50.31 -13.16
N ASN A 510 -13.01 49.74 -12.43
CA ASN A 510 -12.34 50.41 -11.33
C ASN A 510 -10.97 49.75 -11.16
N ASP A 511 -9.95 50.44 -11.67
CA ASP A 511 -8.59 50.42 -11.14
C ASP A 511 -8.58 51.00 -9.72
N VAL A 512 -7.54 50.66 -8.94
CA VAL A 512 -6.55 51.60 -8.37
C VAL A 512 -5.62 50.81 -7.43
N ASP A 513 -4.41 50.59 -7.95
CA ASP A 513 -3.06 50.90 -7.44
C ASP A 513 -2.59 50.66 -6.00
N GLY A 514 -1.29 50.27 -5.95
CA GLY A 514 -0.31 50.65 -4.93
C GLY A 514 0.79 49.59 -4.76
N SER A 515 1.79 49.48 -5.65
CA SER A 515 3.18 50.00 -5.54
C SER A 515 3.90 49.64 -4.22
N THR A 516 5.10 49.05 -4.16
CA THR A 516 6.45 49.51 -4.63
C THR A 516 7.45 48.33 -4.43
N GLN A 517 8.28 47.89 -5.39
CA GLN A 517 9.56 48.40 -5.92
C GLN A 517 10.79 48.42 -4.98
N ASN A 518 11.92 47.92 -5.54
CA ASN A 518 13.37 48.09 -5.26
C ASN A 518 14.10 46.81 -4.77
N ASN A 519 15.32 46.44 -5.18
CA ASN A 519 16.21 46.78 -6.32
C ASN A 519 17.44 45.81 -6.23
N ASP A 520 18.33 45.88 -7.24
CA ASP A 520 19.74 45.43 -7.29
C ASP A 520 19.99 43.94 -7.62
N ARG A 521 20.62 43.51 -8.74
CA ARG A 521 21.76 43.95 -9.60
C ARG A 521 23.14 43.66 -9.00
N MET A 522 23.85 42.68 -9.57
CA MET A 522 25.32 42.47 -9.72
C MET A 522 25.58 40.95 -9.91
N THR A 523 26.51 40.40 -10.69
CA THR A 523 27.45 40.82 -11.75
C THR A 523 28.03 39.52 -12.33
N GLU A 524 28.40 39.53 -13.60
CA GLU A 524 29.21 38.51 -14.27
C GLU A 524 30.59 38.35 -13.63
N THR A 525 31.19 37.15 -13.74
CA THR A 525 32.65 37.04 -13.86
C THR A 525 33.01 35.74 -14.59
N GLU A 526 33.59 35.92 -15.78
CA GLU A 526 34.39 34.92 -16.49
C GLU A 526 35.73 34.69 -15.78
N GLY A 527 36.30 33.50 -15.93
CA GLY A 527 37.65 33.20 -15.46
C GLY A 527 38.05 31.77 -15.77
N GLY A 528 38.57 31.52 -16.98
CA GLY A 528 39.29 30.29 -17.30
C GLY A 528 40.72 30.30 -16.74
N LEU A 529 41.33 29.11 -16.60
CA LEU A 529 42.76 28.84 -16.84
C LEU A 529 43.10 27.35 -16.61
N LYS A 530 43.63 26.74 -17.69
CA LYS A 530 44.74 25.77 -17.81
C LYS A 530 44.79 24.48 -16.96
N GLY A 531 44.89 23.35 -17.68
CA GLY A 531 45.44 22.08 -17.19
C GLY A 531 46.94 22.14 -16.87
N PRO A 532 47.55 21.00 -16.48
CA PRO A 532 48.12 20.11 -17.50
C PRO A 532 47.93 18.59 -17.27
N GLN A 533 48.15 17.87 -18.36
CA GLN A 533 48.32 16.42 -18.49
C GLN A 533 49.59 15.92 -17.78
N THR A 534 49.56 14.66 -17.31
CA THR A 534 50.59 13.62 -17.55
C THR A 534 50.09 12.25 -17.03
N GLU A 535 49.63 11.41 -17.96
CA GLU A 535 50.04 10.05 -18.34
C GLU A 535 50.91 9.13 -17.40
N PRO A 536 51.10 7.82 -17.72
CA PRO A 536 50.57 6.69 -16.97
C PRO A 536 51.66 5.77 -16.37
N SER A 537 51.26 4.68 -15.69
CA SER A 537 51.90 3.34 -15.65
C SER A 537 51.87 2.71 -14.25
N ARG A 538 51.26 1.54 -14.10
CA ARG A 538 51.96 0.27 -13.80
C ARG A 538 50.98 -0.85 -13.44
N THR A 539 50.98 -1.85 -14.30
CA THR A 539 50.70 -3.26 -14.03
C THR A 539 51.58 -3.78 -12.89
N VAL A 540 50.97 -4.40 -11.88
CA VAL A 540 51.66 -5.37 -11.00
C VAL A 540 50.77 -6.59 -10.87
N LYS A 541 51.27 -7.70 -11.43
CA LYS A 541 50.85 -9.07 -11.11
C LYS A 541 51.21 -9.36 -9.65
N GLY A 542 50.27 -9.93 -8.92
CA GLY A 542 50.51 -10.51 -7.60
C GLY A 542 49.64 -11.75 -7.44
N GLU A 543 50.15 -12.89 -7.90
CA GLU A 543 49.77 -14.19 -7.36
C GLU A 543 50.05 -14.18 -5.85
N ASN A 544 49.09 -14.62 -5.04
CA ASN A 544 49.44 -15.32 -3.82
C ASN A 544 48.37 -16.34 -3.47
N GLN A 545 48.83 -17.59 -3.55
CA GLN A 545 48.24 -18.78 -2.98
C GLN A 545 48.25 -18.64 -1.45
N GLY A 546 47.16 -19.07 -0.83
CA GLY A 546 46.99 -19.07 0.62
C GLY A 546 45.97 -20.12 1.03
N SER A 547 46.40 -21.37 0.96
CA SER A 547 45.74 -22.57 1.48
C SER A 547 45.41 -22.45 2.97
N HIS A 548 44.17 -22.77 3.36
CA HIS A 548 43.84 -23.44 4.63
C HIS A 548 42.37 -23.88 4.62
N SER A 549 42.10 -25.19 4.51
CA SER A 549 40.99 -25.81 5.22
C SER A 549 41.20 -27.32 5.29
N VAL A 550 41.34 -27.77 6.52
CA VAL A 550 41.44 -29.16 6.99
C VAL A 550 40.08 -29.56 7.55
N LEU A 551 39.66 -30.80 7.27
CA LEU A 551 38.68 -31.65 7.96
C LEU A 551 37.22 -31.16 8.09
N SER A 552 36.29 -31.89 7.48
CA SER A 552 35.57 -32.96 8.21
C SER A 552 34.50 -33.62 7.33
N SER A 553 34.71 -34.91 7.08
CA SER A 553 33.73 -35.84 6.56
C SER A 553 32.69 -36.17 7.63
N THR A 554 31.41 -36.18 7.28
CA THR A 554 30.56 -37.39 7.29
C THR A 554 29.11 -37.00 6.99
N CYS A 555 28.60 -37.56 5.90
CA CYS A 555 27.25 -37.44 5.40
C CYS A 555 26.61 -38.82 5.59
N ALA A 556 25.68 -38.96 6.52
CA ALA A 556 24.73 -40.06 6.61
C ALA A 556 23.74 -39.77 7.73
N ILE A 557 22.49 -40.25 7.55
CA ILE A 557 21.36 -40.22 8.49
C ILE A 557 20.48 -38.96 8.34
N LEU A 558 19.55 -38.99 7.37
CA LEU A 558 18.15 -38.61 7.62
C LEU A 558 17.22 -39.13 6.50
N SER A 559 17.15 -40.45 6.37
CA SER A 559 16.15 -41.15 5.54
C SER A 559 15.48 -42.24 6.36
N ILE A 560 14.77 -41.88 7.43
CA ILE A 560 13.70 -42.67 8.09
C ILE A 560 12.86 -41.64 8.86
N LEU A 561 11.77 -41.14 8.26
CA LEU A 561 10.60 -40.56 8.94
C LEU A 561 9.59 -40.02 7.92
N LEU A 562 9.13 -40.88 7.00
CA LEU A 562 7.98 -40.59 6.15
C LEU A 562 7.40 -41.88 5.59
N PHE A 563 7.07 -42.81 6.49
CA PHE A 563 6.34 -44.04 6.13
C PHE A 563 5.55 -44.57 7.33
N TYR A 564 4.75 -43.74 8.01
CA TYR A 564 3.79 -44.21 9.01
C TYR A 564 2.61 -43.25 9.21
N ILE A 565 1.97 -42.80 8.12
CA ILE A 565 0.59 -42.27 8.19
C ILE A 565 -0.19 -42.78 6.99
N LEU A 566 -0.38 -44.09 6.90
CA LEU A 566 -1.40 -44.70 6.05
C LEU A 566 -1.69 -46.07 6.65
N THR A 567 -2.64 -46.15 7.58
CA THR A 567 -3.66 -47.21 7.72
C THR A 567 -4.33 -47.16 9.10
N GLY A 568 -5.65 -46.96 9.09
CA GLY A 568 -6.58 -47.81 9.85
C GLY A 568 -6.69 -47.63 11.38
N ARG A 569 -7.80 -46.99 11.78
CA ARG A 569 -8.74 -47.39 12.86
C ARG A 569 -8.17 -47.85 14.21
N THR A 570 -8.57 -47.17 15.29
CA THR A 570 -9.50 -47.78 16.28
C THR A 570 -10.12 -46.74 17.20
N PHE A 571 -11.43 -46.86 17.38
CA PHE A 571 -12.21 -46.26 18.46
C PHE A 571 -11.74 -46.81 19.80
N ALA A 572 -11.55 -45.95 20.80
CA ALA A 572 -11.66 -46.33 22.20
C ALA A 572 -12.24 -45.15 23.01
N LEU A 573 -13.42 -45.41 23.54
CA LEU A 573 -14.23 -44.57 24.40
C LEU A 573 -14.07 -45.16 25.81
N VAL A 574 -13.41 -44.47 26.74
CA VAL A 574 -13.49 -44.79 28.18
C VAL A 574 -13.43 -43.51 29.03
N LEU A 575 -14.54 -43.34 29.74
CA LEU A 575 -14.84 -42.64 30.99
C LEU A 575 -13.69 -42.21 31.93
N SER A 576 -13.82 -40.97 32.43
CA SER A 576 -13.99 -40.55 33.84
C SER A 576 -13.11 -41.14 34.96
N VAL A 577 -12.85 -40.24 35.94
CA VAL A 577 -12.35 -40.40 37.34
C VAL A 577 -10.82 -40.34 37.41
N THR A 578 -10.16 -39.43 38.16
CA THR A 578 -10.47 -38.56 39.32
C THR A 578 -10.15 -37.10 39.09
#